data_AF-A0A3C1D693-F1
#
_entry.id   AF-A0A3C1D693-F1
#
_cell.length_a   1.000
_cell.length_b   1.000
_cell.length_c   1.000
_cell.angle_alpha   90.00
_cell.angle_beta   90.00
_cell.angle_gamma   90.00
#
_symmetry.space_group_name_H-M   'P 1'
#
loop_
_entity.id
_entity.type
_entity.pdbx_description
1 polymer ?
#
loop_
_entity_poly.entity_id
_entity_poly.type
_entity_poly.pdbx_seq_one_letter_code
_entity_poly.pdbx_strand_id
1 'polypeptide(L)'
;IICERCGVEVTRAKVRRERMGHIELAAPVTHIWYFKGVPSRLGYLLDLAPKDLEKIIYFAAYVITAVDDEMRHNELSTLEAEMAVERKAVEDQRDADLEARAQKLEADMKELEDEGAKSDVKRKVRDGGEREMRQLRDRAQRELDRLEEIWTTFTKLAPKQLIVDELLYRELQDRYGEYFEGAMGAESIKKLIENFDIAAEADNLREVIRSGKGQKKLRALKRLKVVDAFRKTGNKPQGMVLDAVPVIPPDLRPMVQLDGGRFATSDLNDLYRRVINRNNRLRRLIDLGAPEIIVNNEKRMLQEAVDAL
;
A
#
# COMPACT_ATOMS: atom_id res chain seq x y z
N ILE A 1 -37.53 22.75 23.15
CA ILE A 1 -38.32 22.79 21.89
C ILE A 1 -37.33 22.91 20.73
N ILE A 2 -37.47 22.10 19.68
CA ILE A 2 -36.65 22.16 18.47
C ILE A 2 -37.41 22.95 17.41
N CYS A 3 -36.78 23.94 16.78
CA CYS A 3 -37.40 24.73 15.72
C CYS A 3 -37.59 23.89 14.44
N GLU A 4 -38.80 23.83 13.90
CA GLU A 4 -39.11 23.06 12.68
C GLU A 4 -38.45 23.63 11.41
N ARG A 5 -38.15 24.93 11.38
CA ARG A 5 -37.58 25.58 10.18
C ARG A 5 -36.07 25.39 10.06
N CYS A 6 -35.33 25.48 11.17
CA CYS A 6 -33.86 25.42 11.14
C CYS A 6 -33.29 24.19 11.88
N GLY A 7 -34.12 23.38 12.53
CA GLY A 7 -33.68 22.21 13.31
C GLY A 7 -32.89 22.55 14.58
N VAL A 8 -32.75 23.83 14.93
CA VAL A 8 -31.98 24.25 16.11
C VAL A 8 -32.82 24.11 17.37
N GLU A 9 -32.25 23.47 18.38
CA GLU A 9 -32.84 23.39 19.71
C GLU A 9 -32.69 24.72 20.46
N VAL A 10 -33.81 25.25 20.98
CA VAL A 10 -33.81 26.48 21.79
C VAL A 10 -33.35 26.15 23.21
N THR A 11 -32.09 26.43 23.51
CA THR A 11 -31.46 26.26 24.84
C THR A 11 -30.43 27.35 25.11
N ARG A 12 -29.83 27.37 26.29
CA ARG A 12 -28.78 28.35 26.66
C ARG A 12 -27.54 28.12 25.80
N ALA A 13 -26.90 29.21 25.35
CA ALA A 13 -25.70 29.15 24.49
C ALA A 13 -24.53 28.34 25.10
N LYS A 14 -24.49 28.15 26.43
CA LYS A 14 -23.47 27.35 27.14
C LYS A 14 -23.26 25.95 26.55
N VAL A 15 -24.30 25.35 25.95
CA VAL A 15 -24.19 24.03 25.30
C VAL A 15 -23.17 24.00 24.16
N ARG A 16 -22.82 25.15 23.55
CA ARG A 16 -21.81 25.28 22.47
C ARG A 16 -20.36 25.04 22.94
N ARG A 17 -20.16 24.91 24.26
CA ARG A 17 -18.87 24.52 24.86
C ARG A 17 -18.80 23.02 25.20
N GLU A 18 -19.93 22.33 25.21
CA GLU A 18 -20.04 20.93 25.69
C GLU A 18 -20.42 19.96 24.56
N ARG A 19 -21.17 20.41 23.54
CA ARG A 19 -21.63 19.56 22.43
C ARG A 19 -20.55 19.37 21.36
N MET A 20 -20.07 18.14 21.20
CA MET A 20 -19.16 17.75 20.13
C MET A 20 -19.91 17.50 18.81
N GLY A 21 -19.24 17.79 17.70
CA GLY A 21 -19.65 17.30 16.37
C GLY A 21 -18.81 16.09 15.96
N HIS A 22 -19.03 15.58 14.75
CA HIS A 22 -18.13 14.62 14.11
C HIS A 22 -18.11 14.83 12.59
N ILE A 23 -17.08 14.32 11.94
CA ILE A 23 -16.93 14.26 10.48
C ILE A 23 -16.85 12.78 10.11
N GLU A 24 -17.82 12.30 9.34
CA GLU A 24 -17.75 10.97 8.73
C GLU A 24 -16.79 10.99 7.55
N LEU A 25 -15.74 10.16 7.62
CA LEU A 25 -14.72 10.10 6.59
C LEU A 25 -15.18 9.20 5.43
N ALA A 26 -14.79 9.56 4.22
CA ALA A 26 -15.04 8.78 3.01
C ALA A 26 -14.07 7.60 2.86
N ALA A 27 -12.95 7.63 3.59
CA ALA A 27 -12.02 6.53 3.70
C ALA A 27 -11.51 6.44 5.15
N PRO A 28 -11.21 5.23 5.67
CA PRO A 28 -10.62 5.06 6.99
C PRO A 28 -9.26 5.76 7.08
N VAL A 29 -8.92 6.24 8.28
CA VAL A 29 -7.67 6.98 8.55
C VAL A 29 -7.06 6.49 9.86
N THR A 30 -5.75 6.23 9.90
CA THR A 30 -5.10 5.83 11.16
C THR A 30 -4.89 7.02 12.08
N HIS A 31 -5.01 6.81 13.38
CA HIS A 31 -4.68 7.85 14.34
C HIS A 31 -3.16 7.90 14.58
N ILE A 32 -2.55 9.07 14.32
CA ILE A 32 -1.10 9.27 14.29
C ILE A 32 -0.36 8.82 15.56
N TRP A 33 -0.93 9.01 16.76
CA TRP A 33 -0.33 8.58 18.02
C TRP A 33 -0.02 7.08 18.10
N TYR A 34 -0.83 6.22 17.49
CA TYR A 34 -0.61 4.77 17.50
C TYR A 34 0.37 4.31 16.41
N PHE A 35 0.55 5.14 15.39
CA PHE A 35 1.45 4.91 14.26
C PHE A 35 2.84 5.50 14.49
N LYS A 36 2.98 6.84 14.57
CA LYS A 36 4.25 7.57 14.73
C LYS A 36 4.76 7.61 16.17
N GLY A 37 3.93 7.31 17.17
CA GLY A 37 4.37 7.23 18.56
C GLY A 37 5.51 6.23 18.73
N VAL A 38 6.55 6.55 19.50
CA VAL A 38 7.69 5.66 19.73
C VAL A 38 7.58 4.98 21.09
N PRO A 39 7.43 3.64 21.18
CA PRO A 39 7.35 2.68 20.07
C PRO A 39 5.94 2.60 19.45
N SER A 40 5.89 2.30 18.15
CA SER A 40 4.62 2.21 17.38
C SER A 40 3.74 1.11 17.93
N ARG A 41 2.50 1.45 18.30
CA ARG A 41 1.53 0.50 18.86
C ARG A 41 0.99 -0.41 17.76
N LEU A 42 0.67 0.16 16.60
CA LEU A 42 0.28 -0.59 15.41
C LEU A 42 1.40 -1.52 14.94
N GLY A 43 2.65 -1.02 14.89
CA GLY A 43 3.79 -1.85 14.51
C GLY A 43 4.00 -3.05 15.44
N TYR A 44 3.84 -2.88 16.76
CA TYR A 44 3.94 -4.01 17.70
C TYR A 44 2.75 -4.96 17.66
N LEU A 45 1.54 -4.47 17.40
CA LEU A 45 0.36 -5.29 17.25
C LEU A 45 0.48 -6.21 16.01
N LEU A 46 0.77 -5.62 14.84
CA LEU A 46 0.79 -6.34 13.56
C LEU A 46 2.15 -6.99 13.24
N ASP A 47 3.17 -6.76 14.06
CA ASP A 47 4.59 -7.14 13.83
C ASP A 47 5.26 -6.48 12.61
N LEU A 48 4.74 -5.33 12.18
CA LEU A 48 5.26 -4.56 11.06
C LEU A 48 6.32 -3.57 11.52
N ALA A 49 7.36 -3.37 10.70
CA ALA A 49 8.34 -2.32 10.96
C ALA A 49 7.70 -0.94 10.76
N PRO A 50 8.07 0.09 11.55
CA PRO A 50 7.48 1.42 11.41
C PRO A 50 7.63 2.03 10.02
N LYS A 51 8.75 1.76 9.33
CA LYS A 51 8.99 2.22 7.96
C LYS A 51 8.07 1.56 6.94
N ASP A 52 7.75 0.28 7.14
CA ASP A 52 6.85 -0.46 6.25
C ASP A 52 5.40 -0.03 6.48
N LEU A 53 5.02 0.17 7.74
CA LEU A 53 3.72 0.71 8.10
C LEU A 53 3.50 2.12 7.54
N GLU A 54 4.55 2.95 7.51
CA GLU A 54 4.53 4.27 6.87
C GLU A 54 4.26 4.17 5.36
N LYS A 55 4.90 3.23 4.67
CA LYS A 55 4.65 2.99 3.24
C LYS A 55 3.22 2.55 2.98
N ILE A 56 2.64 1.70 3.83
CA ILE A 56 1.25 1.26 3.69
C ILE A 56 0.30 2.44 3.88
N ILE A 57 0.38 3.13 5.03
CA ILE A 57 -0.59 4.16 5.44
C ILE A 57 -0.61 5.34 4.45
N TYR A 58 0.54 5.74 3.91
CA TYR A 58 0.64 6.84 2.95
C TYR A 58 0.65 6.38 1.48
N PHE A 59 0.05 5.22 1.17
CA PHE A 59 -0.20 4.76 -0.20
C PHE A 59 1.07 4.65 -1.07
N ALA A 60 2.19 4.22 -0.48
CA ALA A 60 3.45 3.97 -1.19
C ALA A 60 3.74 2.49 -1.42
N ALA A 61 3.03 1.58 -0.75
CA ALA A 61 3.13 0.14 -0.96
C ALA A 61 1.79 -0.55 -0.66
N TYR A 62 1.55 -1.67 -1.34
CA TYR A 62 0.43 -2.57 -1.07
C TYR A 62 0.81 -3.52 0.07
N VAL A 63 -0.19 -3.98 0.82
CA VAL A 63 -0.04 -5.07 1.79
C VAL A 63 -1.09 -6.13 1.53
N ILE A 64 -0.67 -7.39 1.63
CA ILE A 64 -1.58 -8.53 1.50
C ILE A 64 -2.40 -8.68 2.77
N THR A 65 -3.72 -8.64 2.66
CA THR A 65 -4.66 -8.75 3.79
C THR A 65 -5.08 -10.20 4.04
N ALA A 66 -5.22 -11.00 2.98
CA ALA A 66 -5.60 -12.41 3.06
C ALA A 66 -5.01 -13.20 1.89
N VAL A 67 -4.77 -14.49 2.09
CA VAL A 67 -4.35 -15.46 1.07
C VAL A 67 -5.16 -16.72 1.28
N ASP A 68 -5.73 -17.28 0.21
CA ASP A 68 -6.41 -18.56 0.23
C ASP A 68 -5.39 -19.67 -0.06
N ASP A 69 -4.93 -20.32 1.02
CA ASP A 69 -3.95 -21.40 0.93
C ASP A 69 -4.51 -22.67 0.29
N GLU A 70 -5.81 -22.96 0.49
CA GLU A 70 -6.45 -24.18 -0.03
C GLU A 70 -6.65 -24.07 -1.54
N MET A 71 -7.24 -22.95 -2.00
CA MET A 71 -7.44 -22.70 -3.42
C MET A 71 -6.10 -22.64 -4.15
N ARG A 72 -5.10 -21.95 -3.57
CA ARG A 72 -3.74 -21.89 -4.14
C ARG A 72 -3.10 -23.27 -4.23
N HIS A 73 -3.26 -24.13 -3.23
CA HIS A 73 -2.64 -25.46 -3.24
C HIS A 73 -3.27 -26.38 -4.31
N ASN A 74 -4.59 -26.32 -4.47
CA ASN A 74 -5.32 -27.15 -5.41
C ASN A 74 -4.97 -26.82 -6.87
N GLU A 75 -4.84 -25.53 -7.19
CA GLU A 75 -4.56 -25.05 -8.56
C GLU A 75 -3.07 -24.87 -8.85
N LEU A 76 -2.18 -25.11 -7.87
CA LEU A 76 -0.75 -24.81 -8.00
C LEU A 76 -0.10 -25.51 -9.21
N SER A 77 -0.48 -26.75 -9.49
CA SER A 77 0.05 -27.54 -10.59
C SER A 77 -0.34 -26.99 -11.96
N THR A 78 -1.59 -26.54 -12.10
CA THR A 78 -2.10 -25.88 -13.31
C THR A 78 -1.36 -24.57 -13.55
N LEU A 79 -1.29 -23.72 -12.52
CA LEU A 79 -0.62 -22.42 -12.60
C LEU A 79 0.88 -22.54 -12.89
N GLU A 80 1.55 -23.56 -12.32
CA GLU A 80 2.96 -23.84 -12.60
C GLU A 80 3.18 -24.25 -14.06
N ALA A 81 2.29 -25.07 -14.62
CA ALA A 81 2.35 -25.47 -16.02
C ALA A 81 2.12 -24.28 -16.97
N GLU A 82 1.15 -23.41 -16.68
CA GLU A 82 0.89 -22.19 -17.44
C GLU A 82 2.10 -21.25 -17.43
N MET A 83 2.68 -21.00 -16.25
CA MET A 83 3.89 -20.19 -16.10
C MET A 83 5.09 -20.79 -16.85
N ALA A 84 5.24 -22.12 -16.84
CA ALA A 84 6.32 -22.78 -17.58
C ALA A 84 6.15 -22.64 -19.09
N VAL A 85 4.92 -22.72 -19.61
CA VAL A 85 4.61 -22.50 -21.03
C VAL A 85 4.88 -21.04 -21.43
N GLU A 86 4.48 -20.07 -20.61
CA GLU A 86 4.74 -18.65 -20.87
C GLU A 86 6.24 -18.35 -20.89
N ARG A 87 7.01 -18.84 -19.91
CA ARG A 87 8.47 -18.71 -19.90
C ARG A 87 9.10 -19.32 -21.15
N LYS A 88 8.67 -20.52 -21.53
CA LYS A 88 9.16 -21.19 -22.73
C LYS A 88 8.83 -20.39 -24.01
N ALA A 89 7.66 -19.78 -24.10
CA ALA A 89 7.30 -18.94 -25.25
C ALA A 89 8.23 -17.72 -25.37
N VAL A 90 8.60 -17.10 -24.25
CA VAL A 90 9.59 -16.00 -24.22
C VAL A 90 10.98 -16.49 -24.63
N GLU A 91 11.40 -17.68 -24.21
CA GLU A 91 12.66 -18.30 -24.63
C GLU A 91 12.68 -18.64 -26.13
N ASP A 92 11.60 -19.25 -26.64
CA ASP A 92 11.47 -19.60 -28.05
C ASP A 92 11.47 -18.34 -28.94
N GLN A 93 10.78 -17.27 -28.51
CA GLN A 93 10.79 -15.99 -29.21
C GLN A 93 12.18 -15.34 -29.19
N ARG A 94 12.87 -15.37 -28.05
CA ARG A 94 14.25 -14.89 -27.93
C ARG A 94 15.17 -15.62 -28.90
N ASP A 95 15.08 -16.94 -28.96
CA ASP A 95 15.96 -17.75 -29.80
C ASP A 95 15.69 -17.53 -31.28
N ALA A 96 14.41 -17.38 -31.67
CA ALA A 96 14.02 -17.00 -33.03
C ALA A 96 14.55 -15.61 -33.43
N ASP A 97 14.42 -14.61 -32.54
CA ASP A 97 14.92 -13.24 -32.79
C ASP A 97 16.45 -13.19 -32.91
N LEU A 98 17.16 -13.97 -32.09
CA LEU A 98 18.62 -14.08 -32.13
C LEU A 98 19.09 -14.79 -33.39
N GLU A 99 18.42 -15.87 -33.79
CA GLU A 99 18.74 -16.61 -35.01
C GLU A 99 18.50 -15.74 -36.25
N ALA A 100 17.35 -15.07 -36.34
CA ALA A 100 17.06 -14.15 -37.43
C ALA A 100 18.07 -13.00 -37.51
N ARG A 101 18.49 -12.45 -36.35
CA ARG A 101 19.51 -11.39 -36.34
C ARG A 101 20.89 -11.90 -36.71
N ALA A 102 21.26 -13.11 -36.29
CA ALA A 102 22.52 -13.75 -36.64
C ALA A 102 22.60 -14.02 -38.15
N GLN A 103 21.55 -14.58 -38.75
CA GLN A 103 21.46 -14.81 -40.20
C GLN A 103 21.59 -13.49 -40.98
N LYS A 104 20.92 -12.42 -40.52
CA LYS A 104 21.06 -11.09 -41.12
C LYS A 104 22.49 -10.55 -40.99
N LEU A 105 23.13 -10.70 -39.83
CA LEU A 105 24.50 -10.25 -39.63
C LEU A 105 25.49 -11.01 -40.54
N GLU A 106 25.30 -12.31 -40.71
CA GLU A 106 26.10 -13.11 -41.65
C GLU A 106 25.90 -12.67 -43.10
N ALA A 107 24.66 -12.39 -43.50
CA ALA A 107 24.36 -11.84 -44.83
C ALA A 107 25.01 -10.46 -45.05
N ASP A 108 24.85 -9.53 -44.11
CA ASP A 108 25.45 -8.20 -44.14
C ASP A 108 27.00 -8.28 -44.22
N MET A 109 27.61 -9.21 -43.48
CA MET A 109 29.06 -9.45 -43.51
C MET A 109 29.54 -10.02 -44.85
N LYS A 110 28.76 -10.91 -45.45
CA LYS A 110 29.05 -11.50 -46.76
C LYS A 110 28.96 -10.45 -47.88
N GLU A 111 27.94 -9.60 -47.87
CA GLU A 111 27.82 -8.50 -48.83
C GLU A 111 29.03 -7.54 -48.72
N LEU A 112 29.45 -7.18 -47.50
CA LEU A 112 30.65 -6.36 -47.28
C LEU A 112 31.96 -7.07 -47.67
N GLU A 113 31.99 -8.40 -47.68
CA GLU A 113 33.09 -9.20 -48.21
C GLU A 113 33.15 -9.14 -49.73
N ASP A 114 32.01 -9.32 -50.39
CA ASP A 114 31.88 -9.27 -51.85
C ASP A 114 32.17 -7.86 -52.41
N GLU A 115 31.80 -6.81 -51.68
CA GLU A 115 32.12 -5.41 -52.03
C GLU A 115 33.59 -5.02 -51.77
N GLY A 116 34.40 -5.91 -51.16
CA GLY A 116 35.80 -5.63 -50.87
C GLY A 116 36.02 -4.57 -49.78
N ALA A 117 35.07 -4.42 -48.84
CA ALA A 117 35.15 -3.41 -47.79
C ALA A 117 36.38 -3.61 -46.87
N LYS A 118 36.92 -2.49 -46.37
CA LYS A 118 38.07 -2.47 -45.44
C LYS A 118 37.77 -3.25 -44.15
N SER A 119 38.81 -3.86 -43.57
CA SER A 119 38.70 -4.66 -42.33
C SER A 119 38.08 -3.88 -41.15
N ASP A 120 38.36 -2.58 -41.03
CA ASP A 120 37.79 -1.72 -39.99
C ASP A 120 36.26 -1.56 -40.13
N VAL A 121 35.75 -1.54 -41.36
CA VAL A 121 34.30 -1.42 -41.63
C VAL A 121 33.59 -2.73 -41.26
N LYS A 122 34.14 -3.87 -41.67
CA LYS A 122 33.64 -5.21 -41.29
C LYS A 122 33.61 -5.40 -39.78
N ARG A 123 34.67 -4.97 -39.08
CA ARG A 123 34.73 -5.03 -37.62
C ARG A 123 33.64 -4.20 -36.96
N LYS A 124 33.41 -2.96 -37.41
CA LYS A 124 32.34 -2.10 -36.86
C LYS A 124 30.95 -2.69 -37.04
N VAL A 125 30.67 -3.29 -38.20
CA VAL A 125 29.39 -3.93 -38.49
C VAL A 125 29.18 -5.16 -37.62
N ARG A 126 30.22 -6.00 -37.49
CA ARG A 126 30.21 -7.14 -36.56
C ARG A 126 29.97 -6.71 -35.11
N ASP A 127 30.74 -5.74 -34.61
CA ASP A 127 30.61 -5.23 -33.24
C ASP A 127 29.22 -4.62 -33.00
N GLY A 128 28.62 -4.00 -34.02
CA GLY A 128 27.25 -3.49 -34.00
C GLY A 128 26.21 -4.61 -33.90
N GLY A 129 26.33 -5.64 -34.73
CA GLY A 129 25.45 -6.81 -34.69
C GLY A 129 25.55 -7.59 -33.37
N GLU A 130 26.76 -7.80 -32.85
CA GLU A 130 26.98 -8.42 -31.55
C GLU A 130 26.34 -7.58 -30.42
N ARG A 131 26.41 -6.25 -30.50
CA ARG A 131 25.75 -5.35 -29.55
C ARG A 131 24.23 -5.46 -29.61
N GLU A 132 23.64 -5.51 -30.80
CA GLU A 132 22.19 -5.68 -30.97
C GLU A 132 21.72 -7.05 -30.46
N MET A 133 22.44 -8.13 -30.78
CA MET A 133 22.14 -9.46 -30.23
C MET A 133 22.22 -9.49 -28.70
N ARG A 134 23.20 -8.77 -28.12
CA ARG A 134 23.28 -8.61 -26.66
C ARG A 134 22.07 -7.84 -26.11
N GLN A 135 21.63 -6.77 -26.76
CA GLN A 135 20.44 -6.02 -26.33
C GLN A 135 19.17 -6.86 -26.40
N LEU A 136 19.03 -7.74 -27.40
CA LEU A 136 17.92 -8.67 -27.52
C LEU A 136 17.93 -9.69 -26.36
N ARG A 137 19.09 -10.31 -26.07
CA ARG A 137 19.25 -11.20 -24.91
C ARG A 137 18.90 -10.50 -23.61
N ASP A 138 19.45 -9.31 -23.38
CA ASP A 138 19.23 -8.55 -22.15
C ASP A 138 17.75 -8.15 -22.02
N ARG A 139 17.02 -7.93 -23.12
CA ARG A 139 15.58 -7.64 -23.09
C ARG A 139 14.78 -8.88 -22.67
N ALA A 140 14.99 -10.01 -23.34
CA ALA A 140 14.31 -11.26 -23.01
C ALA A 140 14.65 -11.74 -21.58
N GLN A 141 15.90 -11.57 -21.14
CA GLN A 141 16.29 -11.93 -19.78
C GLN A 141 15.54 -11.10 -18.74
N ARG A 142 15.37 -9.79 -18.93
CA ARG A 142 14.57 -8.95 -18.01
C ARG A 142 13.12 -9.41 -17.93
N GLU A 143 12.56 -9.88 -19.04
CA GLU A 143 11.20 -10.41 -19.08
C GLU A 143 11.09 -11.74 -18.33
N LEU A 144 12.04 -12.66 -18.55
CA LEU A 144 12.12 -13.91 -17.79
C LEU A 144 12.34 -13.68 -16.29
N ASP A 145 13.23 -12.75 -15.92
CA ASP A 145 13.50 -12.38 -14.53
C ASP A 145 12.22 -11.82 -13.88
N ARG A 146 11.42 -11.03 -14.61
CA ARG A 146 10.13 -10.50 -14.13
C ARG A 146 9.10 -11.60 -13.93
N LEU A 147 8.97 -12.54 -14.87
CA LEU A 147 8.06 -13.69 -14.73
C LEU A 147 8.46 -14.55 -13.52
N GLU A 148 9.76 -14.75 -13.31
CA GLU A 148 10.29 -15.45 -12.15
C GLU A 148 10.02 -14.69 -10.84
N GLU A 149 10.17 -13.36 -10.82
CA GLU A 149 9.80 -12.53 -9.66
C GLU A 149 8.30 -12.63 -9.34
N ILE A 150 7.44 -12.58 -10.36
CA ILE A 150 5.99 -12.74 -10.20
C ILE A 150 5.67 -14.10 -9.57
N TRP A 151 6.21 -15.18 -10.14
CA TRP A 151 5.97 -16.54 -9.67
C TRP A 151 6.49 -16.78 -8.25
N THR A 152 7.71 -16.33 -7.98
CA THR A 152 8.32 -16.48 -6.64
C THR A 152 7.60 -15.65 -5.58
N THR A 153 7.04 -14.49 -5.96
CA THR A 153 6.24 -13.67 -5.05
C THR A 153 4.89 -14.33 -4.76
N PHE A 154 4.20 -14.85 -5.77
CA PHE A 154 2.91 -15.54 -5.61
C PHE A 154 3.02 -16.81 -4.74
N THR A 155 4.03 -17.64 -5.00
CA THR A 155 4.26 -18.89 -4.26
C THR A 155 4.60 -18.66 -2.79
N LYS A 156 5.33 -17.58 -2.48
CA LYS A 156 5.71 -17.20 -1.10
C LYS A 156 4.73 -16.21 -0.45
N LEU A 157 3.61 -15.93 -1.10
CA LEU A 157 2.68 -14.89 -0.65
C LEU A 157 2.11 -15.26 0.72
N ALA A 158 2.19 -14.32 1.65
CA ALA A 158 1.65 -14.46 3.00
C ALA A 158 0.96 -13.17 3.46
N PRO A 159 -0.02 -13.26 4.37
CA PRO A 159 -0.65 -12.09 4.97
C PRO A 159 0.39 -11.18 5.62
N LYS A 160 0.18 -9.85 5.56
CA LYS A 160 1.06 -8.78 6.06
C LYS A 160 2.35 -8.57 5.25
N GLN A 161 2.57 -9.30 4.17
CA GLN A 161 3.68 -9.04 3.25
C GLN A 161 3.44 -7.74 2.48
N LEU A 162 4.47 -6.89 2.40
CA LEU A 162 4.46 -5.68 1.59
C LEU A 162 4.92 -5.97 0.16
N ILE A 163 4.24 -5.34 -0.79
CA ILE A 163 4.67 -5.25 -2.20
C ILE A 163 4.81 -3.77 -2.53
N VAL A 164 6.06 -3.34 -2.78
CA VAL A 164 6.38 -1.93 -3.05
C VAL A 164 6.25 -1.59 -4.54
N ASP A 165 6.53 -2.57 -5.41
CA ASP A 165 6.40 -2.37 -6.86
C ASP A 165 4.92 -2.47 -7.28
N GLU A 166 4.40 -1.36 -7.80
CA GLU A 166 3.03 -1.25 -8.30
C GLU A 166 2.79 -2.14 -9.53
N LEU A 167 3.78 -2.27 -10.41
CA LEU A 167 3.66 -3.11 -11.61
C LEU A 167 3.61 -4.58 -11.22
N LEU A 168 4.42 -5.00 -10.24
CA LEU A 168 4.38 -6.36 -9.71
C LEU A 168 3.04 -6.67 -9.06
N TYR A 169 2.53 -5.78 -8.21
CA TYR A 169 1.21 -5.97 -7.58
C TYR A 169 0.09 -6.07 -8.62
N ARG A 170 0.13 -5.23 -9.66
CA ARG A 170 -0.85 -5.24 -10.75
C ARG A 170 -0.83 -6.55 -11.53
N GLU A 171 0.35 -7.06 -11.89
CA GLU A 171 0.47 -8.37 -12.56
C GLU A 171 -0.04 -9.51 -11.67
N LEU A 172 0.24 -9.45 -10.35
CA LEU A 172 -0.29 -10.43 -9.41
C LEU A 172 -1.81 -10.35 -9.32
N GLN A 173 -2.39 -9.16 -9.31
CA GLN A 173 -3.85 -8.96 -9.30
C GLN A 173 -4.50 -9.43 -10.61
N ASP A 174 -3.88 -9.14 -11.75
CA ASP A 174 -4.39 -9.48 -13.08
C ASP A 174 -4.35 -11.01 -13.33
N ARG A 175 -3.33 -11.70 -12.80
CA ARG A 175 -3.13 -13.15 -12.99
C ARG A 175 -3.73 -14.00 -11.88
N TYR A 176 -3.58 -13.57 -10.62
CA TYR A 176 -3.86 -14.36 -9.42
C TYR A 176 -4.79 -13.65 -8.42
N GLY A 177 -5.53 -12.62 -8.85
CA GLY A 177 -6.37 -11.81 -7.97
C GLY A 177 -7.48 -12.56 -7.23
N GLU A 178 -7.79 -13.79 -7.62
CA GLU A 178 -8.77 -14.64 -6.93
C GLU A 178 -8.18 -15.33 -5.69
N TYR A 179 -6.86 -15.52 -5.63
CA TYR A 179 -6.18 -16.30 -4.58
C TYR A 179 -5.77 -15.47 -3.37
N PHE A 180 -5.79 -14.14 -3.49
CA PHE A 180 -5.38 -13.25 -2.41
C PHE A 180 -6.13 -11.93 -2.44
N GLU A 181 -6.24 -11.29 -1.29
CA GLU A 181 -6.67 -9.90 -1.19
C GLU A 181 -5.50 -9.02 -0.77
N GLY A 182 -5.31 -7.90 -1.46
CA GLY A 182 -4.38 -6.85 -1.07
C GLY A 182 -5.04 -5.47 -1.10
N ALA A 183 -4.50 -4.56 -0.32
CA ALA A 183 -4.97 -3.17 -0.28
C ALA A 183 -3.87 -2.21 0.19
N MET A 184 -4.08 -0.92 -0.05
CA MET A 184 -3.22 0.17 0.46
C MET A 184 -3.91 0.96 1.58
N GLY A 185 -3.13 1.82 2.24
CA GLY A 185 -3.65 2.84 3.15
C GLY A 185 -4.09 2.29 4.50
N ALA A 186 -4.83 3.11 5.25
CA ALA A 186 -5.37 2.72 6.54
C ALA A 186 -6.47 1.65 6.46
N GLU A 187 -7.11 1.51 5.29
CA GLU A 187 -8.14 0.52 5.03
C GLU A 187 -7.58 -0.92 5.09
N SER A 188 -6.41 -1.15 4.52
CA SER A 188 -5.73 -2.44 4.61
C SER A 188 -5.33 -2.78 6.05
N ILE A 189 -4.87 -1.79 6.82
CA ILE A 189 -4.57 -1.94 8.26
C ILE A 189 -5.84 -2.30 9.04
N LYS A 190 -6.98 -1.70 8.71
CA LYS A 190 -8.27 -2.04 9.31
C LYS A 190 -8.66 -3.50 9.03
N LYS A 191 -8.59 -3.95 7.77
CA LYS A 191 -8.82 -5.35 7.38
C LYS A 191 -7.88 -6.31 8.13
N LEU A 192 -6.59 -5.97 8.22
CA LEU A 192 -5.62 -6.78 8.97
C LEU A 192 -5.95 -6.90 10.46
N ILE A 193 -6.47 -5.83 11.07
CA ILE A 193 -6.90 -5.82 12.48
C ILE A 193 -8.21 -6.60 12.67
N GLU A 194 -9.12 -6.56 11.70
CA GLU A 194 -10.38 -7.33 11.73
C GLU A 194 -10.11 -8.84 11.71
N ASN A 195 -9.15 -9.28 10.89
CA ASN A 195 -8.74 -10.69 10.81
C ASN A 195 -7.74 -11.10 11.91
N PHE A 196 -7.46 -10.25 12.88
CA PHE A 196 -6.42 -10.48 13.87
C PHE A 196 -6.95 -11.13 15.15
N ASP A 197 -6.50 -12.36 15.42
CA ASP A 197 -6.77 -13.02 16.70
C ASP A 197 -5.76 -12.58 17.78
N ILE A 198 -6.24 -11.74 18.69
CA ILE A 198 -5.47 -11.21 19.83
C ILE A 198 -5.10 -12.32 20.82
N ALA A 199 -5.96 -13.32 21.02
CA ALA A 199 -5.73 -14.40 21.97
C ALA A 199 -4.65 -15.35 21.45
N ALA A 200 -4.78 -15.81 20.20
CA ALA A 200 -3.80 -16.67 19.55
C ALA A 200 -2.42 -16.00 19.50
N GLU A 201 -2.35 -14.72 19.10
CA GLU A 201 -1.07 -14.01 19.06
C GLU A 201 -0.45 -13.83 20.45
N ALA A 202 -1.26 -13.59 21.49
CA ALA A 202 -0.76 -13.49 22.85
C ALA A 202 -0.12 -14.80 23.33
N ASP A 203 -0.71 -15.94 22.99
CA ASP A 203 -0.18 -17.26 23.35
C ASP A 203 1.07 -17.61 22.55
N ASN A 204 1.08 -17.35 21.24
CA ASN A 204 2.28 -17.44 20.40
C ASN A 204 3.45 -16.63 20.99
N LEU A 205 3.20 -15.38 21.39
CA LEU A 205 4.21 -14.53 21.99
C LEU A 205 4.70 -15.05 23.35
N ARG A 206 3.82 -15.64 24.18
CA ARG A 206 4.23 -16.29 25.44
C ARG A 206 5.15 -17.47 25.20
N GLU A 207 4.85 -18.29 24.20
CA GLU A 207 5.71 -19.42 23.81
C GLU A 207 7.07 -18.94 23.33
N VAL A 208 7.11 -17.94 22.45
CA VAL A 208 8.37 -17.32 21.97
C VAL A 208 9.18 -16.73 23.12
N ILE A 209 8.55 -16.19 24.16
CA ILE A 209 9.24 -15.66 25.35
C ILE A 209 9.82 -16.79 26.22
N ARG A 210 9.14 -17.94 26.29
CA ARG A 210 9.60 -19.13 27.03
C ARG A 210 10.77 -19.82 26.31
N SER A 211 10.65 -20.04 25.00
CA SER A 211 11.65 -20.76 24.19
C SER A 211 12.78 -19.87 23.67
N GLY A 212 12.48 -18.60 23.39
CA GLY A 212 13.40 -17.67 22.76
C GLY A 212 14.49 -17.12 23.69
N LYS A 213 15.62 -16.74 23.10
CA LYS A 213 16.76 -16.12 23.79
C LYS A 213 17.14 -14.79 23.16
N GLY A 214 17.82 -13.92 23.92
CA GLY A 214 18.41 -12.67 23.43
C GLY A 214 17.40 -11.64 22.91
N GLN A 215 17.71 -11.02 21.76
CA GLN A 215 16.93 -9.93 21.18
C GLN A 215 15.50 -10.33 20.76
N LYS A 216 15.31 -11.58 20.27
CA LYS A 216 13.99 -12.08 19.86
C LYS A 216 13.01 -12.10 21.05
N LYS A 217 13.49 -12.56 22.22
CA LYS A 217 12.71 -12.53 23.48
C LYS A 217 12.37 -11.10 23.91
N LEU A 218 13.32 -10.17 23.80
CA LEU A 218 13.08 -8.76 24.16
C LEU A 218 12.02 -8.11 23.26
N ARG A 219 12.03 -8.38 21.95
CA ARG A 219 11.00 -7.91 21.01
C ARG A 219 9.64 -8.53 21.36
N ALA A 220 9.58 -9.85 21.59
CA ALA A 220 8.35 -10.54 21.95
C ALA A 220 7.74 -10.00 23.26
N LEU A 221 8.57 -9.71 24.28
CA LEU A 221 8.11 -9.08 25.53
C LEU A 221 7.47 -7.70 25.31
N LYS A 222 8.09 -6.86 24.47
CA LYS A 222 7.57 -5.53 24.14
C LYS A 222 6.25 -5.60 23.36
N ARG A 223 6.16 -6.55 22.42
CA ARG A 223 4.93 -6.82 21.66
C ARG A 223 3.81 -7.33 22.55
N LEU A 224 4.10 -8.33 23.39
CA LEU A 224 3.14 -8.91 24.32
C LEU A 224 2.54 -7.86 25.26
N LYS A 225 3.30 -6.86 25.68
CA LYS A 225 2.78 -5.75 26.49
C LYS A 225 1.64 -4.99 25.81
N VAL A 226 1.70 -4.81 24.49
CA VAL A 226 0.64 -4.12 23.72
C VAL A 226 -0.54 -5.06 23.50
N VAL A 227 -0.29 -6.29 23.06
CA VAL A 227 -1.33 -7.31 22.79
C VAL A 227 -2.13 -7.64 24.06
N ASP A 228 -1.45 -7.89 25.18
CA ASP A 228 -2.08 -8.24 26.46
C ASP A 228 -2.84 -7.05 27.06
N ALA A 229 -2.45 -5.80 26.76
CA ALA A 229 -3.20 -4.62 27.17
C ALA A 229 -4.57 -4.54 26.49
N PHE A 230 -4.64 -4.80 25.17
CA PHE A 230 -5.93 -4.89 24.47
C PHE A 230 -6.78 -6.04 25.01
N ARG A 231 -6.17 -7.20 25.28
CA ARG A 231 -6.87 -8.36 25.84
C ARG A 231 -7.45 -8.09 27.24
N LYS A 232 -6.72 -7.38 28.12
CA LYS A 232 -7.17 -7.08 29.50
C LYS A 232 -8.21 -5.98 29.56
N THR A 233 -8.09 -4.97 28.71
CA THR A 233 -9.00 -3.80 28.73
C THR A 233 -10.31 -4.06 28.00
N GLY A 234 -10.37 -5.05 27.11
CA GLY A 234 -11.53 -5.30 26.25
C GLY A 234 -11.70 -4.28 25.13
N ASN A 235 -10.80 -3.30 25.02
CA ASN A 235 -10.81 -2.32 23.94
C ASN A 235 -10.45 -3.00 22.62
N LYS A 236 -11.21 -2.73 21.57
CA LYS A 236 -10.92 -3.25 20.25
C LYS A 236 -9.78 -2.47 19.59
N PRO A 237 -8.77 -3.13 19.00
CA PRO A 237 -7.68 -2.43 18.31
C PRO A 237 -8.15 -1.63 17.08
N GLN A 238 -9.34 -1.93 16.57
CA GLN A 238 -10.03 -1.19 15.51
C GLN A 238 -10.12 0.31 15.81
N GLY A 239 -10.20 0.72 17.09
CA GLY A 239 -10.24 2.14 17.47
C GLY A 239 -8.97 2.94 17.15
N MET A 240 -7.89 2.30 16.68
CA MET A 240 -6.71 2.99 16.14
C MET A 240 -6.91 3.46 14.70
N VAL A 241 -7.94 2.96 14.00
CA VAL A 241 -8.37 3.41 12.68
C VAL A 241 -9.72 4.08 12.81
N LEU A 242 -9.82 5.32 12.35
CA LEU A 242 -10.96 6.19 12.49
C LEU A 242 -11.76 6.20 11.18
N ASP A 243 -13.04 5.84 11.26
CA ASP A 243 -14.02 6.10 10.20
C ASP A 243 -14.70 7.47 10.39
N ALA A 244 -14.63 8.03 11.60
CA ALA A 244 -15.15 9.35 11.92
C ALA A 244 -14.21 10.10 12.87
N VAL A 245 -14.10 11.41 12.67
CA VAL A 245 -13.26 12.30 13.49
C VAL A 245 -14.15 13.22 14.34
N PRO A 246 -13.95 13.29 15.67
CA PRO A 246 -14.72 14.20 16.51
C PRO A 246 -14.32 15.66 16.25
N VAL A 247 -15.31 16.55 16.32
CA VAL A 247 -15.13 17.99 16.19
C VAL A 247 -15.37 18.66 17.53
N ILE A 248 -14.33 19.32 18.06
CA ILE A 248 -14.39 20.01 19.34
C ILE A 248 -15.44 21.13 19.33
N PRO A 249 -16.15 21.37 20.44
CA PRO A 249 -17.18 22.41 20.54
C PRO A 249 -16.68 23.80 20.07
N PRO A 250 -17.49 24.58 19.34
CA PRO A 250 -17.05 25.85 18.74
C PRO A 250 -16.49 26.87 19.74
N ASP A 251 -16.99 26.91 20.98
CA ASP A 251 -16.51 27.85 21.98
C ASP A 251 -15.08 27.53 22.47
N LEU A 252 -14.59 26.32 22.22
CA LEU A 252 -13.19 25.93 22.47
C LEU A 252 -12.27 26.26 21.28
N ARG A 253 -12.84 26.68 20.14
CA ARG A 253 -12.13 27.12 18.93
C ARG A 253 -12.74 28.41 18.36
N PRO A 254 -12.76 29.51 19.14
CA PRO A 254 -13.52 30.71 18.80
C PRO A 254 -12.98 31.40 17.54
N MET A 255 -13.87 32.16 16.90
CA MET A 255 -13.56 33.13 15.86
C MET A 255 -13.99 34.49 16.37
N VAL A 256 -13.05 35.43 16.43
CA VAL A 256 -13.27 36.77 17.00
C VAL A 256 -13.12 37.80 15.89
N GLN A 257 -14.08 38.73 15.82
CA GLN A 257 -13.99 39.87 14.91
C GLN A 257 -13.10 40.94 15.54
N LEU A 258 -12.18 41.48 14.74
CA LEU A 258 -11.29 42.58 15.12
C LEU A 258 -11.83 43.91 14.56
N ASP A 259 -11.37 45.01 15.15
CA ASP A 259 -11.63 46.35 14.63
C ASP A 259 -11.11 46.47 13.19
N GLY A 260 -11.95 46.98 12.28
CA GLY A 260 -11.65 47.03 10.84
C GLY A 260 -12.16 45.84 10.03
N GLY A 261 -13.05 45.01 10.58
CA GLY A 261 -13.79 43.98 9.83
C GLY A 261 -13.01 42.70 9.51
N ARG A 262 -11.81 42.54 10.09
CA ARG A 262 -11.01 41.31 9.98
C ARG A 262 -11.47 40.29 11.03
N PHE A 263 -11.18 39.01 10.79
CA PHE A 263 -11.46 37.93 11.74
C PHE A 263 -10.15 37.26 12.16
N ALA A 264 -10.03 36.95 13.45
CA ALA A 264 -9.02 36.08 14.00
C ALA A 264 -9.66 34.72 14.34
N THR A 265 -9.03 33.64 13.92
CA THR A 265 -9.52 32.27 14.12
C THR A 265 -8.47 31.43 14.82
N SER A 266 -8.91 30.51 15.68
CA SER A 266 -8.03 29.42 16.13
C SER A 266 -7.53 28.59 14.94
N ASP A 267 -6.25 28.18 14.96
CA ASP A 267 -5.65 27.23 14.00
C ASP A 267 -6.47 25.93 13.90
N LEU A 268 -7.16 25.58 15.00
CA LEU A 268 -8.28 24.63 15.10
C LEU A 268 -9.13 24.55 13.84
N ASN A 269 -9.66 25.71 13.48
CA ASN A 269 -10.63 25.86 12.43
C ASN A 269 -10.03 25.60 11.05
N ASP A 270 -8.77 25.93 10.84
CA ASP A 270 -8.07 25.69 9.57
C ASP A 270 -7.71 24.24 9.36
N LEU A 271 -7.35 23.52 10.44
CA LEU A 271 -7.10 22.08 10.40
C LEU A 271 -8.40 21.31 10.12
N TYR A 272 -9.48 21.60 10.86
CA TYR A 272 -10.79 21.01 10.57
C TYR A 272 -11.29 21.32 9.15
N ARG A 273 -11.13 22.57 8.69
CA ARG A 273 -11.52 22.98 7.33
C ARG A 273 -10.75 22.20 6.26
N ARG A 274 -9.45 21.96 6.46
CA ARG A 274 -8.64 21.13 5.56
C ARG A 274 -9.17 19.70 5.49
N VAL A 275 -9.43 19.06 6.63
CA VAL A 275 -10.00 17.71 6.67
C VAL A 275 -11.35 17.64 5.93
N ILE A 276 -12.26 18.58 6.20
CA ILE A 276 -13.58 18.64 5.55
C ILE A 276 -13.44 18.79 4.03
N ASN A 277 -12.58 19.71 3.57
CA ASN A 277 -12.40 19.97 2.15
C ASN A 277 -11.82 18.75 1.41
N ARG A 278 -10.83 18.07 2.00
CA ARG A 278 -10.25 16.83 1.46
C ARG A 278 -11.27 15.71 1.44
N ASN A 279 -12.02 15.52 2.52
CA ASN A 279 -13.06 14.50 2.62
C ASN A 279 -14.17 14.70 1.58
N ASN A 280 -14.66 15.92 1.40
CA ASN A 280 -15.68 16.24 0.40
C ASN A 280 -15.16 16.11 -1.03
N ARG A 281 -13.87 16.40 -1.27
CA ARG A 281 -13.23 16.15 -2.56
C ARG A 281 -13.12 14.66 -2.84
N LEU A 282 -12.70 13.87 -1.86
CA LEU A 282 -12.62 12.42 -1.97
C LEU A 282 -13.98 11.79 -2.28
N ARG A 283 -15.06 12.19 -1.57
CA ARG A 283 -16.43 11.74 -1.89
C ARG A 283 -16.78 11.98 -3.36
N ARG A 284 -16.56 13.21 -3.85
CA ARG A 284 -16.81 13.56 -5.26
C ARG A 284 -15.97 12.73 -6.24
N LEU A 285 -14.71 12.44 -5.92
CA LEU A 285 -13.86 11.62 -6.79
C LEU A 285 -14.36 10.18 -6.87
N ILE A 286 -14.85 9.63 -5.76
CA ILE A 286 -15.47 8.30 -5.71
C ILE A 286 -16.75 8.29 -6.54
N ASP A 287 -17.62 9.28 -6.37
CA ASP A 287 -18.88 9.37 -7.12
C ASP A 287 -18.67 9.52 -8.63
N LEU A 288 -17.58 10.17 -9.05
CA LEU A 288 -17.20 10.35 -10.45
C LEU A 288 -16.48 9.14 -11.04
N GLY A 289 -16.16 8.11 -10.25
CA GLY A 289 -15.37 6.97 -10.71
C GLY A 289 -13.96 7.36 -11.18
N ALA A 290 -13.32 8.32 -10.50
CA ALA A 290 -11.98 8.76 -10.86
C ALA A 290 -10.96 7.61 -10.78
N PRO A 291 -9.90 7.62 -11.61
CA PRO A 291 -8.84 6.60 -11.56
C PRO A 291 -8.24 6.43 -10.17
N GLU A 292 -7.87 5.19 -9.84
CA GLU A 292 -7.42 4.80 -8.50
C GLU A 292 -6.21 5.62 -8.01
N ILE A 293 -5.27 5.96 -8.89
CA ILE A 293 -4.10 6.79 -8.56
C ILE A 293 -4.53 8.16 -7.98
N ILE A 294 -5.57 8.79 -8.54
CA ILE A 294 -6.07 10.09 -8.08
C ILE A 294 -6.78 9.93 -6.73
N VAL A 295 -7.58 8.86 -6.59
CA VAL A 295 -8.28 8.53 -5.35
C VAL A 295 -7.29 8.23 -4.23
N ASN A 296 -6.26 7.43 -4.48
CA ASN A 296 -5.22 7.06 -3.52
C ASN A 296 -4.41 8.29 -3.08
N ASN A 297 -4.08 9.20 -4.00
CA ASN A 297 -3.46 10.46 -3.62
C ASN A 297 -4.37 11.31 -2.72
N GLU A 298 -5.67 11.42 -3.03
CA GLU A 298 -6.59 12.19 -2.17
C GLU A 298 -6.83 11.52 -0.81
N LYS A 299 -6.87 10.17 -0.75
CA LYS A 299 -6.90 9.40 0.51
C LYS A 299 -5.63 9.67 1.34
N ARG A 300 -4.44 9.70 0.72
CA ARG A 300 -3.18 10.08 1.39
C ARG A 300 -3.24 11.50 1.95
N MET A 301 -3.72 12.47 1.16
CA MET A 301 -3.85 13.86 1.62
C MET A 301 -4.89 14.01 2.75
N LEU A 302 -5.93 13.18 2.76
CA LEU A 302 -6.89 13.13 3.87
C LEU A 302 -6.23 12.58 5.15
N GLN A 303 -5.43 11.52 5.05
CA GLN A 303 -4.64 10.99 6.16
C GLN A 303 -3.69 12.06 6.72
N GLU A 304 -2.92 12.73 5.87
CA GLU A 304 -2.03 13.83 6.27
C GLU A 304 -2.78 15.00 6.94
N ALA A 305 -3.99 15.31 6.46
CA ALA A 305 -4.81 16.37 7.05
C ALA A 305 -5.32 16.03 8.45
N VAL A 306 -5.66 14.76 8.69
CA VAL A 306 -6.06 14.27 10.03
C VAL A 306 -4.84 14.11 10.94
N ASP A 307 -3.68 13.74 10.39
CA ASP A 307 -2.41 13.66 11.15
C ASP A 307 -1.98 15.04 11.68
N ALA A 308 -2.28 16.10 10.94
CA ALA A 308 -2.00 17.48 11.33
C ALA A 308 -3.02 18.06 12.32
N LEU A 309 -4.20 17.46 12.43
CA LEU A 309 -5.30 17.87 13.31
C LEU A 309 -5.13 17.27 14.72
#